data_AF-O52843-F1
#
_entry.id   AF-O52843-F1
#
_cell.length_a   1.000
_cell.length_b   1.000
_cell.length_c   1.000
_cell.angle_alpha   90.00
_cell.angle_beta   90.00
_cell.angle_gamma   90.00
#
_symmetry.space_group_name_H-M   'P 1'
#
loop_
_entity.id
_entity.type
_entity.pdbx_description
1 polymer ?
#
loop_
_entity_poly.entity_id
_entity_poly.type
_entity_poly.pdbx_seq_one_letter_code
_entity_poly.pdbx_strand_id
1 'polypeptide(L)'
;MVRMEEGDVSEDVAAASIALAVGGEGIHVERAFTGRANLFAARPGVLVIDRAAVDRINNIDEAITFATLTAYKPVVEGEMVGTVKIIPFGVEGALRDAAVKAAGRDVLKIAPYAIKRVVWFRRCCRACPPR
;
A
#
# COMPACT_ATOMS: atom_id res chain seq x y z
N MET A 1 20.23 -20.10 19.37
CA MET A 1 18.77 -20.25 19.23
C MET A 1 18.16 -18.94 19.70
N VAL A 2 17.51 -18.19 18.83
CA VAL A 2 16.86 -16.92 19.22
C VAL A 2 15.66 -17.30 20.09
N ARG A 3 15.61 -16.78 21.31
CA ARG A 3 14.54 -17.06 22.26
C ARG A 3 13.65 -15.82 22.27
N MET A 4 12.40 -15.98 21.83
CA MET A 4 11.39 -14.94 21.95
C MET A 4 11.13 -14.69 23.44
N GLU A 5 11.12 -13.43 23.84
CA GLU A 5 10.78 -13.04 25.20
C GLU A 5 9.26 -13.09 25.40
N GLU A 6 8.85 -13.07 26.66
CA GLU A 6 7.43 -13.07 27.02
C GLU A 6 6.80 -11.73 26.59
N GLY A 7 5.95 -11.77 25.55
CA GLY A 7 5.35 -10.59 24.94
C GLY A 7 5.76 -10.33 23.49
N ASP A 8 6.74 -11.09 22.97
CA ASP A 8 7.12 -11.02 21.57
C ASP A 8 6.10 -11.69 20.66
N VAL A 9 5.91 -11.12 19.48
CA VAL A 9 5.18 -11.70 18.37
C VAL A 9 6.15 -12.13 17.28
N SER A 10 5.82 -13.20 16.56
CA SER A 10 6.68 -13.66 15.47
C SER A 10 6.70 -12.66 14.31
N GLU A 11 7.80 -12.66 13.56
CA GLU A 11 7.99 -11.80 12.39
C GLU A 11 6.82 -11.87 11.40
N ASP A 12 6.29 -13.07 11.15
CA ASP A 12 5.18 -13.27 10.21
C ASP A 12 3.87 -12.69 10.75
N VAL A 13 3.62 -12.82 12.06
CA VAL A 13 2.42 -12.27 12.70
C VAL A 13 2.47 -10.74 12.70
N ALA A 14 3.63 -10.16 13.01
CA ALA A 14 3.83 -8.72 12.97
C ALA A 14 3.71 -8.17 11.53
N ALA A 15 4.38 -8.79 10.56
CA ALA A 15 4.33 -8.38 9.16
C ALA A 15 2.89 -8.43 8.61
N ALA A 16 2.18 -9.54 8.84
CA ALA A 16 0.80 -9.69 8.40
C ALA A 16 -0.12 -8.65 9.04
N SER A 17 0.04 -8.40 10.35
CA SER A 17 -0.77 -7.43 11.08
C SER A 17 -0.66 -6.01 10.52
N ILE A 18 0.58 -5.57 10.28
CA ILE A 18 0.84 -4.23 9.76
C ILE A 18 0.39 -4.13 8.31
N ALA A 19 0.66 -5.15 7.47
CA ALA A 19 0.23 -5.17 6.08
C ALA A 19 -1.30 -5.12 5.92
N LEU A 20 -2.03 -5.83 6.79
CA LEU A 20 -3.49 -5.75 6.83
C LEU A 20 -3.98 -4.37 7.29
N ALA A 21 -3.29 -3.72 8.22
CA ALA A 21 -3.65 -2.40 8.71
C ALA A 21 -3.43 -1.29 7.66
N VAL A 22 -2.38 -1.39 6.84
CA VAL A 22 -2.08 -0.40 5.79
C VAL A 22 -2.87 -0.63 4.50
N GLY A 23 -3.33 -1.86 4.25
CA GLY A 23 -4.08 -2.23 3.05
C GLY A 23 -5.51 -1.68 3.07
N GLY A 24 -5.82 -0.81 2.13
CA GLY A 24 -7.17 -0.25 1.91
C GLY A 24 -7.84 -0.81 0.65
N GLU A 25 -8.78 -0.04 0.09
CA GLU A 25 -9.59 -0.46 -1.05
C GLU A 25 -8.73 -0.81 -2.28
N GLY A 26 -8.97 -1.99 -2.86
CA GLY A 26 -8.26 -2.46 -4.05
C GLY A 26 -6.85 -2.98 -3.79
N ILE A 27 -6.48 -3.23 -2.52
CA ILE A 27 -5.23 -3.88 -2.13
C ILE A 27 -5.51 -5.33 -1.73
N HIS A 28 -4.70 -6.25 -2.24
CA HIS A 28 -4.64 -7.65 -1.79
C HIS A 28 -3.37 -7.85 -0.97
N VAL A 29 -3.51 -8.33 0.27
CA VAL A 29 -2.38 -8.65 1.15
C VAL A 29 -2.07 -10.12 1.03
N GLU A 30 -0.85 -10.46 0.61
CA GLU A 30 -0.37 -11.83 0.58
C GLU A 30 -0.03 -12.32 2.01
N ARG A 31 -0.14 -13.62 2.23
CA ARG A 31 0.25 -14.25 3.50
C ARG A 31 1.71 -13.90 3.82
N ALA A 32 1.96 -13.51 5.07
CA ALA A 32 3.32 -13.27 5.52
C ALA A 32 4.16 -14.56 5.50
N PHE A 33 5.39 -14.44 5.03
CA PHE A 33 6.36 -15.52 5.00
C PHE A 33 7.77 -14.96 5.23
N THR A 34 8.52 -15.56 6.15
CA THR A 34 9.89 -15.16 6.51
C THR A 34 10.01 -13.67 6.86
N GLY A 35 9.07 -13.18 7.66
CA GLY A 35 9.01 -11.81 8.16
C GLY A 35 8.61 -10.79 7.11
N ARG A 36 8.10 -11.21 5.95
CA ARG A 36 7.68 -10.32 4.86
C ARG A 36 6.22 -10.53 4.52
N ALA A 37 5.47 -9.45 4.35
CA ALA A 37 4.11 -9.45 3.81
C ALA A 37 4.01 -8.48 2.63
N ASN A 38 3.67 -9.00 1.44
CA ASN A 38 3.57 -8.20 0.23
C ASN A 38 2.14 -7.73 0.00
N LEU A 39 2.01 -6.54 -0.59
CA LEU A 39 0.74 -5.94 -0.96
C LEU A 39 0.68 -5.80 -2.48
N PHE A 40 -0.42 -6.26 -3.07
CA PHE A 40 -0.65 -6.28 -4.51
C PHE A 40 -1.87 -5.45 -4.89
N ALA A 41 -1.85 -4.87 -6.08
CA ALA A 41 -3.03 -4.24 -6.66
C ALA A 41 -4.05 -5.33 -7.04
N ALA A 42 -5.24 -5.30 -6.43
CA ALA A 42 -6.32 -6.24 -6.73
C ALA A 42 -7.07 -5.89 -8.03
N ARG A 43 -6.78 -4.73 -8.64
CA ARG A 43 -7.38 -4.25 -9.89
C ARG A 43 -6.49 -3.17 -10.52
N PRO A 44 -6.64 -2.89 -11.83
CA PRO A 44 -5.93 -1.78 -12.46
C PRO A 44 -6.42 -0.41 -11.95
N GLY A 45 -5.50 0.54 -11.81
CA GLY A 45 -5.83 1.89 -11.35
C GLY A 45 -4.61 2.74 -11.03
N VAL A 46 -4.81 3.74 -10.18
CA VAL A 46 -3.75 4.61 -9.67
C VAL A 46 -3.51 4.31 -8.19
N LEU A 47 -2.27 4.03 -7.83
CA LEU A 47 -1.85 3.80 -6.45
C LEU A 47 -1.87 5.12 -5.66
N VAL A 48 -2.74 5.22 -4.66
CA VAL A 48 -2.82 6.35 -3.75
C VAL A 48 -2.21 5.95 -2.42
N ILE A 49 -1.33 6.81 -1.88
CA ILE A 49 -0.52 6.51 -0.68
C ILE A 49 -0.61 7.69 0.28
N ASP A 50 -0.94 7.44 1.55
CA ASP A 50 -0.67 8.37 2.65
C ASP A 50 0.83 8.27 3.02
N ARG A 51 1.63 9.16 2.43
CA ARG A 51 3.07 9.22 2.72
C ARG A 51 3.37 9.49 4.20
N ALA A 52 2.55 10.31 4.86
CA ALA A 52 2.77 10.59 6.27
C ALA A 52 2.53 9.35 7.13
N ALA A 53 1.62 8.45 6.75
CA ALA A 53 1.45 7.17 7.42
C ALA A 53 2.66 6.24 7.22
N VAL A 54 3.20 6.18 6.00
CA VAL A 54 4.43 5.43 5.71
C VAL A 54 5.57 5.91 6.60
N ASP A 55 5.77 7.24 6.67
CA ASP A 55 6.82 7.85 7.49
C ASP A 55 6.58 7.57 8.99
N ARG A 56 5.33 7.69 9.47
CA ARG A 56 5.02 7.37 10.87
C ARG A 56 5.35 5.92 11.23
N ILE A 57 5.01 4.96 10.36
CA ILE A 57 5.29 3.55 10.60
C ILE A 57 6.81 3.30 10.64
N ASN A 58 7.54 3.82 9.66
CA ASN A 58 8.99 3.62 9.56
C ASN A 58 9.79 4.32 10.66
N ASN A 59 9.21 5.30 11.36
CA ASN A 59 9.84 5.98 12.49
C ASN A 59 9.57 5.32 13.84
N ILE A 60 8.81 4.22 13.90
CA ILE A 60 8.51 3.54 15.18
C ILE A 60 9.73 2.80 15.69
N ASP A 61 10.31 1.95 14.86
CA ASP A 61 11.46 1.13 15.21
C ASP A 61 12.14 0.63 13.94
N GLU A 62 13.46 0.49 13.96
CA GLU A 62 14.25 0.00 12.82
C GLU A 62 13.92 -1.45 12.44
N ALA A 63 13.37 -2.24 13.37
CA ALA A 63 12.92 -3.61 13.12
C ALA A 63 11.74 -3.69 12.14
N ILE A 64 11.00 -2.59 11.95
CA ILE A 64 9.80 -2.51 11.11
C ILE A 64 10.10 -1.63 9.89
N THR A 65 10.01 -2.20 8.70
CA THR A 65 10.13 -1.45 7.46
C THR A 65 8.87 -1.61 6.61
N PHE A 66 8.27 -0.50 6.22
CA PHE A 66 7.20 -0.42 5.25
C PHE A 66 7.65 0.34 4.00
N ALA A 67 7.70 -0.35 2.88
CA ALA A 67 8.11 0.20 1.60
C ALA A 67 6.97 0.13 0.59
N THR A 68 6.89 1.13 -0.28
CA THR A 68 5.85 1.24 -1.31
C THR A 68 6.45 1.66 -2.65
N LEU A 69 5.72 1.44 -3.74
CA LEU A 69 5.98 2.16 -4.98
C LEU A 69 5.73 3.68 -4.82
N THR A 70 6.08 4.45 -5.84
CA THR A 70 5.83 5.90 -5.86
C THR A 70 4.33 6.19 -5.87
N ALA A 71 3.89 7.13 -5.03
CA ALA A 71 2.52 7.61 -5.03
C ALA A 71 2.07 8.09 -6.42
N TYR A 72 0.80 7.84 -6.73
CA TYR A 72 0.14 8.12 -8.01
C TYR A 72 0.68 7.36 -9.22
N LYS A 73 1.48 6.31 -9.00
CA LYS A 73 1.89 5.41 -10.07
C LYS A 73 0.66 4.65 -10.64
N PRO A 74 0.49 4.61 -11.97
CA PRO A 74 -0.42 3.66 -12.64
C PRO A 74 0.02 2.22 -12.36
N VAL A 75 -0.94 1.36 -11.98
CA VAL A 75 -0.68 -0.06 -11.69
C VAL A 75 -1.66 -0.96 -12.42
N VAL A 76 -1.21 -2.18 -12.69
CA VAL A 76 -2.05 -3.28 -13.22
C VAL A 76 -2.44 -4.25 -12.10
N GLU A 77 -3.47 -5.05 -12.32
CA GLU A 77 -3.83 -6.14 -11.41
C GLU A 77 -2.66 -7.11 -11.20
N GLY A 78 -2.44 -7.53 -9.96
CA GLY A 78 -1.34 -8.42 -9.58
C GLY A 78 0.03 -7.72 -9.45
N GLU A 79 0.14 -6.41 -9.67
CA GLU A 79 1.39 -5.68 -9.45
C GLU A 79 1.67 -5.50 -7.95
N MET A 80 2.88 -5.81 -7.49
CA MET A 80 3.30 -5.56 -6.12
C MET A 80 3.48 -4.06 -5.89
N VAL A 81 2.70 -3.49 -4.97
CA VAL A 81 2.65 -2.04 -4.70
C VAL A 81 3.28 -1.63 -3.38
N GLY A 82 3.50 -2.58 -2.47
CA GLY A 82 4.21 -2.37 -1.23
C GLY A 82 4.58 -3.66 -0.52
N THR A 83 5.40 -3.54 0.52
CA THR A 83 5.83 -4.67 1.34
C THR A 83 6.13 -4.20 2.76
N VAL A 84 5.71 -5.01 3.73
CA VAL A 84 6.14 -4.88 5.13
C VAL A 84 7.21 -5.92 5.38
N LYS A 85 8.33 -5.51 5.97
CA LYS A 85 9.40 -6.39 6.42
C LYS A 85 9.63 -6.19 7.92
N ILE A 86 9.63 -7.29 8.64
CA ILE A 86 10.14 -7.41 10.00
C ILE A 86 11.55 -8.00 9.87
N ILE A 87 12.54 -7.31 10.40
CA ILE A 87 13.96 -7.67 10.27
C ILE A 87 14.37 -8.78 11.24
N PRO A 88 14.06 -8.70 12.56
CA PRO A 88 14.32 -9.79 13.49
C PRO A 88 13.26 -10.90 13.40
N PHE A 89 13.57 -12.09 13.91
CA PHE A 89 12.63 -13.23 13.93
C PHE A 89 11.37 -13.01 14.78
N GLY A 90 11.41 -12.03 15.68
CA GLY A 90 10.29 -11.59 16.50
C GLY A 90 10.50 -10.14 16.95
N VAL A 91 9.39 -9.48 17.28
CA VAL A 91 9.36 -8.11 17.80
C VAL A 91 8.41 -8.03 18.97
N GLU A 92 8.61 -7.06 19.86
CA GLU A 92 7.68 -6.80 20.95
C GLU A 92 6.26 -6.54 20.40
N GLY A 93 5.24 -7.15 21.02
CA GLY A 93 3.85 -6.94 20.64
C GLY A 93 3.44 -5.45 20.65
N ALA A 94 4.04 -4.66 21.56
CA ALA A 94 3.83 -3.22 21.64
C ALA A 94 4.29 -2.46 20.38
N LEU A 95 5.41 -2.87 19.75
CA LEU A 95 5.89 -2.28 18.50
C LEU A 95 4.96 -2.59 17.33
N ARG A 96 4.50 -3.85 17.24
CA ARG A 96 3.46 -4.26 16.29
C ARG A 96 2.19 -3.43 16.46
N ASP A 97 1.73 -3.25 17.70
CA ASP A 97 0.50 -2.52 18.00
C ASP A 97 0.63 -1.02 17.70
N ALA A 98 1.78 -0.43 18.01
CA ALA A 98 2.12 0.94 17.63
C ALA A 98 2.08 1.13 16.10
N ALA A 99 2.65 0.19 15.35
CA ALA A 99 2.67 0.25 13.88
C ALA A 99 1.27 0.11 13.27
N VAL A 100 0.46 -0.83 13.78
CA VAL A 100 -0.94 -0.97 13.37
C VAL A 100 -1.74 0.29 13.69
N LYS A 101 -1.51 0.91 14.85
CA LYS A 101 -2.17 2.17 15.22
C LYS A 101 -1.72 3.35 14.36
N ALA A 102 -0.44 3.41 13.98
CA ALA A 102 0.14 4.49 13.18
C ALA A 102 -0.34 4.48 11.72
N ALA A 103 -0.70 3.31 11.18
CA ALA A 103 -1.30 3.17 9.86
C ALA A 103 -2.59 3.99 9.73
N GLY A 104 -3.49 3.94 10.72
CA GLY A 104 -4.77 4.64 10.61
C GLY A 104 -5.69 3.98 9.58
N ARG A 105 -6.24 4.74 8.62
CA ARG A 105 -7.16 4.23 7.58
C ARG A 105 -6.63 4.56 6.18
N ASP A 106 -6.83 3.64 5.24
CA ASP A 106 -6.59 3.84 3.80
C ASP A 106 -5.16 4.29 3.42
N VAL A 107 -4.13 3.74 4.10
CA VAL A 107 -2.72 4.10 3.84
C VAL A 107 -2.34 3.82 2.39
N LEU A 108 -2.67 2.63 1.89
CA LEU A 108 -2.59 2.27 0.48
C LEU A 108 -3.97 1.97 -0.07
N LYS A 109 -4.30 2.52 -1.23
CA LYS A 109 -5.49 2.15 -1.98
C LYS A 109 -5.28 2.28 -3.48
N ILE A 110 -6.08 1.57 -4.25
CA ILE A 110 -6.13 1.69 -5.71
C ILE A 110 -7.39 2.44 -6.12
N ALA A 111 -7.19 3.63 -6.68
CA ALA A 111 -8.26 4.39 -7.35
C ALA A 111 -8.48 3.80 -8.75
N PRO A 112 -9.61 3.12 -9.02
CA PRO A 112 -9.83 2.43 -10.28
C PRO A 112 -10.04 3.43 -11.43
N TYR A 113 -9.70 3.02 -12.64
CA TYR A 113 -10.03 3.81 -13.83
C TYR A 113 -11.54 3.88 -14.05
N ALA A 114 -12.05 5.08 -14.31
CA ALA A 114 -13.45 5.31 -14.66
C ALA A 114 -13.55 5.72 -16.13
N ILE A 115 -14.22 4.91 -16.94
CA ILE A 115 -14.51 5.26 -18.33
C ILE A 115 -15.56 6.37 -18.34
N LYS A 116 -15.18 7.55 -18.81
CA LYS A 116 -16.12 8.66 -19.04
C LYS A 116 -16.42 8.77 -20.53
N ARG A 117 -17.71 8.75 -20.88
CA ARG A 117 -18.16 9.08 -22.23
C ARG A 117 -18.00 10.57 -22.44
N VAL A 118 -17.18 10.96 -23.41
CA VAL A 118 -17.01 12.34 -23.84
C VAL A 118 -17.72 12.54 -25.18
N VAL A 119 -18.54 13.58 -25.28
CA VAL A 119 -19.16 13.97 -26.55
C VAL A 119 -18.29 15.07 -27.15
N TRP A 120 -17.74 14.79 -28.33
CA TRP A 120 -16.97 15.79 -29.07
C TRP A 120 -17.90 16.62 -29.96
N PHE A 121 -18.03 17.91 -29.65
CA PHE A 121 -18.80 18.83 -30.49
C PHE A 121 -17.88 19.51 -31.49
N ARG A 122 -17.99 19.14 -32.77
CA ARG A 122 -17.34 19.87 -33.86
C ARG A 122 -18.15 21.12 -34.18
N ARG A 123 -17.66 22.29 -33.78
CA ARG A 123 -18.22 23.55 -34.30
C ARG A 123 -17.83 23.66 -35.77
N CYS A 124 -18.80 23.50 -36.67
CA CYS A 124 -18.60 23.75 -38.10
C CYS A 124 -18.44 25.27 -38.31
N CYS A 125 -17.22 25.71 -38.61
CA CYS A 125 -16.97 27.10 -38.97
C CYS A 125 -17.49 27.34 -40.40
N ARG A 126 -18.67 27.99 -40.55
CA ARG A 126 -19.23 28.37 -41.87
C ARG A 126 -18.63 29.68 -42.40
N ALA A 127 -17.30 29.79 -42.44
CA ALA A 127 -16.64 30.94 -43.04
C ALA A 127 -15.27 30.55 -43.60
N CYS A 128 -15.26 29.86 -44.73
CA CYS A 128 -14.09 29.84 -45.61
C CYS A 128 -14.60 29.81 -47.05
N PRO A 129 -14.57 30.93 -47.79
CA PRO A 129 -14.96 30.93 -49.19
C PRO A 129 -13.91 30.14 -50.02
N PRO A 130 -14.33 29.41 -51.06
CA PRO A 130 -13.42 28.68 -51.94
C PRO A 130 -12.53 29.67 -52.72
N ARG A 131 -11.25 29.31 -52.89
CA ARG A 131 -10.31 29.98 -53.81
C ARG A 131 -10.49 29.46 -55.23
#